data_AF-A0A849MEI7-F1
#
_entry.id   AF-A0A849MEI7-F1
#
_cell.length_a   1.000
_cell.length_b   1.000
_cell.length_c   1.000
_cell.angle_alpha   90.00
_cell.angle_beta   90.00
_cell.angle_gamma   90.00
#
_symmetry.space_group_name_H-M   'P 1'
#
loop_
_entity.id
_entity.type
_entity.pdbx_description
1 polymer ?
#
loop_
_entity_poly.entity_id
_entity_poly.type
_entity_poly.pdbx_seq_one_letter_code
_entity_poly.pdbx_strand_id
1 'polypeptide(L)'
;MILNRLKLLITIVRVNLKIIFGNKFIYFVLAGVGFYLFVALIGLFDADWYPDQEDVYYTIIFPGLLLIFYPTAFGIQNDMDSRTLEMLFGIPNYRYKVWLVRLIIILFTVFFILVFLSWLSSYLIVSVPIFEMAWHLMFPVFFVGSLCFMVSTLIKNGNGTAAVMVLIGLIFWISAGIFESSKWNIFLNPYDFPYDVYLSIWDETVFYNRLYLVIGSILTILGGLFRLQKREKFIQ
;
A
#
# COMPACT_ATOMS: atom_id res chain seq x y z
N MET A 1 15.98 -28.37 15.03
CA MET A 1 16.43 -27.25 14.17
C MET A 1 15.28 -26.47 13.53
N ILE A 2 14.27 -27.14 12.93
CA ILE A 2 13.09 -26.51 12.31
C ILE A 2 12.19 -25.78 13.33
N LEU A 3 11.94 -26.39 14.49
CA LEU A 3 11.10 -25.80 15.54
C LEU A 3 11.63 -24.45 16.08
N ASN A 4 12.96 -24.31 16.20
CA ASN A 4 13.57 -23.04 16.65
C ASN A 4 13.48 -21.95 15.58
N ARG A 5 13.55 -22.31 14.29
CA ARG A 5 13.36 -21.34 13.19
C ARG A 5 11.91 -20.85 13.13
N LEU A 6 10.94 -21.74 13.31
CA LEU A 6 9.53 -21.40 13.41
C LEU A 6 9.23 -20.50 14.62
N LYS A 7 9.74 -20.83 15.81
CA LYS A 7 9.59 -19.98 16.99
C LYS A 7 10.19 -18.59 16.77
N LEU A 8 11.36 -18.49 16.13
CA LEU A 8 12.00 -17.22 15.83
C LEU A 8 11.18 -16.39 14.83
N LEU A 9 10.64 -17.01 13.77
CA LEU A 9 9.74 -16.35 12.82
C LEU A 9 8.47 -15.83 13.51
N ILE A 10 7.83 -16.63 14.35
CA ILE A 10 6.63 -16.23 15.10
C ILE A 10 6.93 -15.04 16.01
N THR A 11 8.08 -15.04 16.69
CA THR A 11 8.51 -13.91 17.52
C THR A 11 8.71 -12.64 16.68
N ILE A 12 9.38 -12.74 15.52
CA ILE A 12 9.57 -11.60 14.61
C ILE A 12 8.21 -11.06 14.13
N VAL A 13 7.27 -11.93 13.73
CA VAL A 13 5.94 -11.53 13.29
C VAL A 13 5.18 -10.83 14.42
N ARG A 14 5.15 -11.41 15.62
CA ARG A 14 4.46 -10.83 16.79
C ARG A 14 5.02 -9.46 17.16
N VAL A 15 6.34 -9.29 17.12
CA VAL A 15 6.99 -8.00 17.40
C VAL A 15 6.64 -6.98 16.32
N ASN A 16 6.71 -7.35 15.04
CA ASN A 16 6.34 -6.43 13.95
C ASN A 16 4.87 -6.03 14.00
N LEU A 17 3.95 -6.96 14.30
CA LEU A 17 2.55 -6.63 14.52
C LEU A 17 2.38 -5.65 15.67
N LYS A 18 3.06 -5.85 16.81
CA LYS A 18 3.00 -4.91 17.93
C LYS A 18 3.54 -3.52 17.55
N ILE A 19 4.56 -3.43 16.70
CA ILE A 19 5.11 -2.14 16.23
C ILE A 19 4.14 -1.45 15.26
N ILE A 20 3.55 -2.20 14.32
CA ILE A 20 2.59 -1.68 13.34
C ILE A 20 1.31 -1.21 14.04
N PHE A 21 0.70 -2.07 14.87
CA PHE A 21 -0.59 -1.83 15.54
C PHE A 21 -0.48 -1.06 16.86
N GLY A 22 0.69 -1.01 17.48
CA GLY A 22 0.91 -0.32 18.77
C GLY A 22 1.08 1.19 18.65
N ASN A 23 1.04 1.74 17.44
CA ASN A 23 1.13 3.18 17.18
C ASN A 23 -0.20 3.72 16.61
N LYS A 24 -0.18 4.88 15.96
CA LYS A 24 -1.37 5.57 15.39
C LYS A 24 -2.04 4.84 14.20
N PHE A 25 -1.64 3.61 13.87
CA PHE A 25 -2.19 2.85 12.74
C PHE A 25 -3.70 2.67 12.83
N ILE A 26 -4.26 2.46 14.03
CA ILE A 26 -5.70 2.34 14.22
C ILE A 26 -6.46 3.60 13.75
N TYR A 27 -5.88 4.79 13.92
CA TYR A 27 -6.49 6.03 13.43
C TYR A 27 -6.49 6.10 11.90
N PHE A 28 -5.48 5.52 11.24
CA PHE A 28 -5.45 5.42 9.78
C PHE A 28 -6.46 4.39 9.27
N VAL A 29 -6.64 3.27 9.97
CA VAL A 29 -7.72 2.32 9.66
C VAL A 29 -9.08 3.00 9.79
N LEU A 30 -9.32 3.70 10.90
CA LEU A 30 -10.56 4.45 11.11
C LEU A 30 -10.75 5.56 10.08
N ALA A 31 -9.71 6.28 9.70
CA ALA A 31 -9.77 7.31 8.67
C ALA A 31 -10.08 6.72 7.29
N GLY A 32 -9.46 5.60 6.91
CA GLY A 32 -9.72 4.93 5.64
C GLY A 32 -11.14 4.36 5.56
N VAL A 33 -11.59 3.66 6.61
CA VAL A 33 -12.97 3.14 6.69
C VAL A 33 -13.98 4.28 6.78
N GLY A 34 -13.68 5.33 7.56
CA GLY A 34 -14.54 6.50 7.69
C GLY A 34 -14.69 7.27 6.39
N PHE A 35 -13.60 7.47 5.64
CA PHE A 35 -13.64 8.05 4.30
C PHE A 35 -14.50 7.22 3.35
N TYR A 36 -14.28 5.89 3.33
CA TYR A 36 -15.08 4.98 2.52
C TYR A 36 -16.59 5.09 2.85
N LEU A 37 -16.94 5.01 4.13
CA LEU A 37 -18.34 5.12 4.57
C LEU A 37 -18.94 6.48 4.25
N PHE A 38 -18.15 7.55 4.38
CA PHE A 38 -18.59 8.91 4.04
C PHE A 38 -18.94 9.03 2.56
N VAL A 39 -18.09 8.54 1.66
CA VAL A 39 -18.35 8.54 0.21
C VAL A 39 -19.56 7.67 -0.12
N ALA A 40 -19.63 6.46 0.44
CA ALA A 40 -20.77 5.55 0.23
C ALA A 40 -22.09 6.16 0.71
N LEU A 41 -22.10 6.82 1.87
CA LEU A 41 -23.28 7.50 2.41
C LEU A 41 -23.71 8.67 1.54
N ILE A 42 -22.77 9.51 1.07
CA ILE A 42 -23.11 10.61 0.16
C ILE A 42 -23.76 10.08 -1.11
N GLY A 43 -23.17 9.05 -1.71
CA GLY A 43 -23.75 8.43 -2.90
C GLY A 43 -25.17 7.93 -2.66
N LEU A 44 -25.45 7.30 -1.51
CA LEU A 44 -26.81 6.82 -1.19
C LEU A 44 -27.87 7.94 -1.10
N PHE A 45 -27.47 9.20 -0.85
CA PHE A 45 -28.37 10.35 -0.83
C PHE A 45 -28.47 11.07 -2.18
N ASP A 46 -27.67 10.68 -3.17
CA ASP A 46 -27.69 11.24 -4.50
C ASP A 46 -28.65 10.42 -5.39
N ALA A 47 -29.73 11.08 -5.84
CA ALA A 47 -30.81 10.43 -6.59
C ALA A 47 -30.39 10.00 -8.00
N ASP A 48 -29.31 10.59 -8.53
CA ASP A 48 -28.77 10.30 -9.86
C ASP A 48 -27.54 9.38 -9.81
N TRP A 49 -27.20 8.85 -8.61
CA TRP A 49 -26.04 7.98 -8.44
C TRP A 49 -26.37 6.53 -8.81
N TYR A 50 -25.83 6.10 -9.95
CA TYR A 50 -25.86 4.71 -10.42
C TYR A 50 -24.44 4.17 -10.41
N PRO A 51 -23.91 3.76 -9.23
CA PRO A 51 -22.53 3.34 -9.12
C PRO A 51 -22.29 2.04 -9.87
N ASP A 52 -21.16 1.97 -10.54
CA ASP A 52 -20.67 0.77 -11.19
C ASP A 52 -19.40 0.22 -10.50
N GLN A 53 -18.76 -0.76 -11.15
CA GLN A 53 -17.54 -1.37 -10.61
C GLN A 53 -16.36 -0.39 -10.66
N GLU A 54 -16.37 0.55 -11.59
CA GLU A 54 -15.35 1.57 -11.76
C GLU A 54 -15.34 2.50 -10.54
N ASP A 55 -16.52 3.00 -10.15
CA ASP A 55 -16.70 3.87 -8.99
C ASP A 55 -16.24 3.22 -7.70
N VAL A 56 -16.57 1.93 -7.52
CA VAL A 56 -16.15 1.17 -6.33
C VAL A 56 -14.64 1.04 -6.26
N TYR A 57 -13.96 0.80 -7.39
CA TYR A 57 -12.50 0.73 -7.42
C TYR A 57 -11.86 2.03 -6.94
N TYR A 58 -12.31 3.18 -7.46
CA TYR A 58 -11.79 4.48 -7.05
C TYR A 58 -12.19 4.88 -5.63
N THR A 59 -13.33 4.42 -5.14
CA THR A 59 -13.74 4.63 -3.74
C THR A 59 -12.86 3.86 -2.77
N ILE A 60 -12.45 2.63 -3.11
CA ILE A 60 -11.64 1.76 -2.24
C ILE A 60 -10.14 2.04 -2.36
N ILE A 61 -9.64 2.50 -3.51
CA ILE A 61 -8.19 2.72 -3.71
C ILE A 61 -7.64 3.74 -2.72
N PHE A 62 -8.38 4.81 -2.43
CA PHE A 62 -7.94 5.85 -1.49
C PHE A 62 -7.74 5.31 -0.06
N PRO A 63 -8.71 4.60 0.55
CA PRO A 63 -8.49 3.84 1.79
C PRO A 63 -7.28 2.91 1.70
N GLY A 64 -7.12 2.17 0.59
CA GLY A 64 -5.97 1.28 0.38
C GLY A 64 -4.62 1.99 0.46
N LEU A 65 -4.50 3.14 -0.22
CA LEU A 65 -3.32 3.98 -0.18
C LEU A 65 -3.05 4.49 1.23
N LEU A 66 -4.07 5.00 1.92
CA LEU A 66 -3.95 5.53 3.28
C LEU A 66 -3.50 4.45 4.29
N LEU A 67 -4.02 3.23 4.15
CA LEU A 67 -3.68 2.08 4.99
C LEU A 67 -2.22 1.64 4.83
N ILE A 68 -1.71 1.56 3.59
CA ILE A 68 -0.30 1.18 3.38
C ILE A 68 0.66 2.31 3.74
N PHE A 69 0.20 3.55 3.63
CA PHE A 69 1.02 4.75 3.78
C PHE A 69 1.61 4.91 5.17
N TYR A 70 0.76 4.82 6.21
CA TYR A 70 1.22 5.02 7.58
C TYR A 70 2.33 4.07 8.03
N PRO A 71 2.15 2.73 7.96
CA PRO A 71 3.15 1.80 8.46
C PRO A 71 4.43 1.80 7.63
N THR A 72 4.39 2.24 6.37
CA THR A 72 5.59 2.38 5.52
C THR A 72 6.32 3.71 5.75
N ALA A 73 5.60 4.84 5.87
CA ALA A 73 6.19 6.16 6.14
C ALA A 73 6.82 6.24 7.54
N PHE A 74 6.08 5.82 8.56
CA PHE A 74 6.49 5.92 9.96
C PHE A 74 7.28 4.69 10.44
N GLY A 75 7.32 3.62 9.65
CA GLY A 75 7.99 2.38 10.05
C GLY A 75 9.47 2.58 10.42
N ILE A 76 10.19 3.41 9.65
CA ILE A 76 11.63 3.66 9.88
C ILE A 76 11.84 4.48 11.14
N GLN A 77 11.04 5.53 11.32
CA GLN A 77 11.10 6.38 12.50
C GLN A 77 10.74 5.57 13.77
N ASN A 78 9.68 4.78 13.73
CA ASN A 78 9.24 3.96 14.87
C ASN A 78 10.32 2.94 15.29
N ASP A 79 11.10 2.43 14.35
CA ASP A 79 12.24 1.56 14.67
C ASP A 79 13.34 2.34 15.41
N MET A 80 13.63 3.57 14.96
CA MET A 80 14.60 4.46 15.61
C MET A 80 14.17 4.82 17.04
N ASP A 81 12.91 5.18 17.22
CA ASP A 81 12.37 5.66 18.49
C ASP A 81 12.25 4.53 19.53
N SER A 82 11.96 3.30 19.10
CA SER A 82 11.71 2.16 20.01
C SER A 82 12.96 1.51 20.60
N ARG A 83 14.18 2.03 20.35
CA ARG A 83 15.49 1.36 20.64
C ARG A 83 15.61 -0.06 20.08
N THR A 84 14.65 -0.51 19.27
CA THR A 84 14.67 -1.80 18.58
C THR A 84 15.88 -1.84 17.64
N LEU A 85 16.24 -0.70 17.03
CA LEU A 85 17.45 -0.61 16.22
C LEU A 85 18.72 -0.96 16.99
N GLU A 86 18.93 -0.56 18.26
CA GLU A 86 20.15 -0.93 19.01
C GLU A 86 20.28 -2.46 19.20
N MET A 87 19.18 -3.15 19.54
CA MET A 87 19.16 -4.61 19.59
C MET A 87 19.27 -5.26 18.21
N LEU A 88 18.64 -4.70 17.17
CA LEU A 88 18.70 -5.21 15.79
C LEU A 88 20.07 -4.95 15.13
N PHE A 89 20.82 -3.95 15.61
CA PHE A 89 22.10 -3.49 15.06
C PHE A 89 23.31 -4.19 15.67
N GLY A 90 23.13 -4.87 16.80
CA GLY A 90 24.11 -5.80 17.38
C GLY A 90 24.33 -7.07 16.55
N ILE A 91 23.38 -7.44 15.66
CA ILE A 91 23.48 -8.61 14.78
C ILE A 91 23.75 -8.15 13.33
N PRO A 92 24.91 -8.49 12.73
CA PRO A 92 25.19 -8.20 11.33
C PRO A 92 24.11 -8.82 10.41
N ASN A 93 23.70 -8.09 9.36
CA ASN A 93 22.84 -8.61 8.28
C ASN A 93 21.38 -9.00 8.63
N TYR A 94 20.78 -8.50 9.72
CA TYR A 94 19.38 -8.81 10.08
C TYR A 94 18.34 -7.76 9.67
N ARG A 95 18.75 -6.51 9.41
CA ARG A 95 17.86 -5.35 9.18
C ARG A 95 16.94 -5.50 7.97
N TYR A 96 17.51 -5.87 6.82
CA TYR A 96 16.76 -6.00 5.56
C TYR A 96 15.71 -7.12 5.64
N LYS A 97 16.04 -8.24 6.32
CA LYS A 97 15.10 -9.36 6.50
C LYS A 97 13.90 -8.96 7.33
N VAL A 98 14.14 -8.22 8.42
CA VAL A 98 13.06 -7.75 9.30
C VAL A 98 12.14 -6.78 8.56
N TRP A 99 12.71 -5.85 7.79
CA TRP A 99 11.92 -4.92 6.99
C TRP A 99 11.13 -5.60 5.87
N LEU A 100 11.70 -6.59 5.21
CA LEU A 100 11.00 -7.37 4.19
C LEU A 100 9.84 -8.17 4.80
N VAL A 101 10.06 -8.82 5.94
CA VAL A 101 8.98 -9.49 6.69
C VAL A 101 7.89 -8.50 7.10
N ARG A 102 8.28 -7.29 7.53
CA ARG A 102 7.32 -6.24 7.89
C ARG A 102 6.47 -5.80 6.70
N LEU A 103 7.09 -5.54 5.54
CA LEU A 103 6.36 -5.19 4.32
C LEU A 103 5.35 -6.27 3.94
N ILE A 104 5.72 -7.55 4.04
CA ILE A 104 4.80 -8.67 3.82
C ILE A 104 3.61 -8.61 4.78
N ILE A 105 3.85 -8.40 6.08
CA ILE A 105 2.79 -8.29 7.09
C ILE A 105 1.86 -7.10 6.79
N ILE A 106 2.41 -5.95 6.41
CA ILE A 106 1.64 -4.76 6.03
C ILE A 106 0.77 -5.09 4.81
N LEU A 107 1.34 -5.70 3.77
CA LEU A 107 0.61 -6.03 2.54
C LEU A 107 -0.54 -7.01 2.79
N PHE A 108 -0.32 -8.05 3.60
CA PHE A 108 -1.40 -8.97 3.98
C PHE A 108 -2.50 -8.24 4.77
N THR A 109 -2.11 -7.39 5.72
CA THR A 109 -3.07 -6.61 6.51
C THR A 109 -3.93 -5.72 5.62
N VAL A 110 -3.30 -4.98 4.70
CA VAL A 110 -3.98 -4.12 3.74
C VAL A 110 -4.89 -4.94 2.83
N PHE A 111 -4.41 -6.07 2.28
CA PHE A 111 -5.21 -6.96 1.44
C PHE A 111 -6.48 -7.45 2.15
N PHE A 112 -6.40 -7.90 3.41
CA PHE A 112 -7.59 -8.33 4.15
C PHE A 112 -8.57 -7.19 4.40
N ILE A 113 -8.09 -5.98 4.66
CA ILE A 113 -8.96 -4.81 4.81
C ILE A 113 -9.61 -4.46 3.46
N LEU A 114 -8.87 -4.52 2.36
CA LEU A 114 -9.42 -4.29 1.01
C LEU A 114 -10.48 -5.32 0.65
N VAL A 115 -10.26 -6.60 0.93
CA VAL A 115 -11.28 -7.66 0.75
C VAL A 115 -12.53 -7.34 1.57
N PHE A 116 -12.36 -6.91 2.83
CA PHE A 116 -13.48 -6.51 3.67
C PHE A 116 -14.24 -5.28 3.11
N LEU A 117 -13.53 -4.26 2.64
CA LEU A 117 -14.14 -3.08 2.01
C LEU A 117 -14.86 -3.44 0.70
N SER A 118 -14.28 -4.30 -0.14
CA SER A 118 -14.93 -4.79 -1.36
C SER A 118 -16.19 -5.61 -1.06
N TRP A 119 -16.16 -6.45 -0.01
CA TRP A 119 -17.34 -7.17 0.46
C TRP A 119 -18.41 -6.20 0.95
N LEU A 120 -18.01 -5.17 1.69
CA LEU A 120 -18.92 -4.13 2.17
C LEU A 120 -19.53 -3.34 1.01
N SER A 121 -18.75 -2.99 -0.02
CA SER A 121 -19.26 -2.34 -1.25
C SER A 121 -20.24 -3.21 -2.01
N SER A 122 -19.97 -4.52 -2.09
CA SER A 122 -20.88 -5.48 -2.71
C SER A 122 -22.24 -5.51 -2.03
N TYR A 123 -22.28 -5.21 -0.73
CA TYR A 123 -23.52 -5.14 0.06
C TYR A 123 -24.18 -3.74 0.07
N LEU A 124 -23.40 -2.66 0.12
CA LEU A 124 -23.90 -1.29 0.30
C LEU A 124 -24.12 -0.51 -1.00
N ILE A 125 -23.31 -0.78 -2.04
CA ILE A 125 -23.20 0.06 -3.23
C ILE A 125 -23.70 -0.71 -4.46
N VAL A 126 -22.88 -1.65 -4.95
CA VAL A 126 -23.15 -2.42 -6.16
C VAL A 126 -22.40 -3.74 -6.09
N SER A 127 -22.98 -4.79 -6.71
CA SER A 127 -22.37 -6.11 -6.75
C SER A 127 -21.01 -6.07 -7.46
N VAL A 128 -19.93 -6.30 -6.71
CA VAL A 128 -18.55 -6.37 -7.22
C VAL A 128 -17.90 -7.72 -6.95
N PRO A 129 -16.98 -8.18 -7.83
CA PRO A 129 -16.18 -9.37 -7.58
C PRO A 129 -15.15 -9.09 -6.46
N ILE A 130 -15.49 -9.49 -5.24
CA ILE A 130 -14.79 -9.10 -4.00
C ILE A 130 -13.26 -9.33 -4.07
N PHE A 131 -12.85 -10.55 -4.44
CA PHE A 131 -11.44 -10.93 -4.46
C PHE A 131 -10.68 -10.30 -5.62
N GLU A 132 -11.28 -10.23 -6.80
CA GLU A 132 -10.65 -9.63 -7.99
C GLU A 132 -10.46 -8.12 -7.81
N MET A 133 -11.46 -7.44 -7.25
CA MET A 133 -11.39 -6.02 -6.90
C MET A 133 -10.21 -5.75 -5.96
N ALA A 134 -10.14 -6.49 -4.85
CA ALA A 134 -9.04 -6.36 -3.89
C ALA A 134 -7.68 -6.70 -4.52
N TRP A 135 -7.63 -7.71 -5.40
CA TRP A 135 -6.41 -8.11 -6.10
C TRP A 135 -5.89 -7.01 -7.02
N HIS A 136 -6.76 -6.40 -7.84
CA HIS A 136 -6.37 -5.30 -8.73
C HIS A 136 -5.93 -4.06 -7.95
N LEU A 137 -6.61 -3.73 -6.85
CA LEU A 137 -6.25 -2.61 -5.96
C LEU A 137 -4.88 -2.79 -5.30
N MET A 138 -4.45 -4.04 -5.05
CA MET A 138 -3.16 -4.30 -4.42
C MET A 138 -1.97 -3.86 -5.26
N PHE A 139 -2.06 -3.82 -6.59
CA PHE A 139 -0.94 -3.40 -7.45
C PHE A 139 -0.53 -1.93 -7.26
N PRO A 140 -1.43 -0.94 -7.43
CA PRO A 140 -1.10 0.46 -7.16
C PRO A 140 -0.74 0.68 -5.70
N VAL A 141 -1.47 0.06 -4.78
CA VAL A 141 -1.22 0.17 -3.33
C VAL A 141 0.17 -0.35 -3.00
N PHE A 142 0.56 -1.51 -3.50
CA PHE A 142 1.89 -2.09 -3.31
C PHE A 142 3.00 -1.20 -3.87
N PHE A 143 2.81 -0.64 -5.08
CA PHE A 143 3.77 0.26 -5.68
C PHE A 143 3.96 1.53 -4.87
N VAL A 144 2.88 2.20 -4.48
CA VAL A 144 2.94 3.42 -3.67
C VAL A 144 3.53 3.14 -2.28
N GLY A 145 3.17 2.01 -1.66
CA GLY A 145 3.76 1.58 -0.39
C GLY A 145 5.25 1.28 -0.49
N SER A 146 5.70 0.67 -1.58
CA SER A 146 7.11 0.39 -1.86
C SER A 146 7.92 1.66 -2.10
N LEU A 147 7.35 2.61 -2.84
CA LEU A 147 7.91 3.94 -3.04
C LEU A 147 8.00 4.71 -1.72
N CYS A 148 6.94 4.68 -0.91
CA CYS A 148 6.89 5.28 0.41
C CYS A 148 7.97 4.70 1.33
N PHE A 149 8.15 3.38 1.31
CA PHE A 149 9.24 2.73 2.02
C PHE A 149 10.60 3.26 1.55
N MET A 150 10.86 3.32 0.25
CA MET A 150 12.12 3.88 -0.27
C MET A 150 12.33 5.31 0.24
N VAL A 151 11.34 6.20 0.10
CA VAL A 151 11.41 7.60 0.57
C VAL A 151 11.60 7.69 2.08
N SER A 152 10.98 6.80 2.87
CA SER A 152 11.17 6.72 4.32
C SER A 152 12.64 6.45 4.69
N THR A 153 13.34 5.64 3.91
CA THR A 153 14.78 5.40 4.12
C THR A 153 15.66 6.58 3.68
N LEU A 154 15.15 7.46 2.81
CA LEU A 154 15.84 8.70 2.42
C LEU A 154 15.78 9.74 3.54
N ILE A 155 14.57 9.99 4.03
CA ILE A 155 14.25 11.11 4.91
C ILE A 155 14.45 10.73 6.39
N LYS A 156 14.19 9.47 6.76
CA LYS A 156 14.31 8.93 8.13
C LYS A 156 13.43 9.64 9.17
N ASN A 157 12.43 10.38 8.71
CA ASN A 157 11.44 11.05 9.54
C ASN A 157 10.07 10.83 8.90
N GLY A 158 9.12 10.26 9.66
CA GLY A 158 7.81 9.87 9.15
C GLY A 158 6.97 11.04 8.69
N ASN A 159 7.03 12.19 9.37
CA ASN A 159 6.31 13.40 8.95
C ASN A 159 6.88 13.96 7.64
N GLY A 160 8.21 14.00 7.50
CA GLY A 160 8.87 14.46 6.27
C GLY A 160 8.58 13.53 5.09
N THR A 161 8.61 12.22 5.33
CA THR A 161 8.20 11.22 4.34
C THR A 161 6.75 11.37 3.95
N ALA A 162 5.86 11.60 4.92
CA ALA A 162 4.45 11.78 4.63
C ALA A 162 4.23 12.99 3.70
N ALA A 163 4.84 14.14 4.02
CA ALA A 163 4.70 15.35 3.22
C ALA A 163 5.19 15.16 1.77
N VAL A 164 6.37 14.55 1.59
CA VAL A 164 6.93 14.29 0.24
C VAL A 164 6.05 13.33 -0.55
N MET A 165 5.54 12.29 0.09
CA MET A 165 4.69 11.32 -0.58
C MET A 165 3.30 11.85 -0.91
N VAL A 166 2.76 12.80 -0.14
CA VAL A 166 1.54 13.53 -0.53
C VAL A 166 1.76 14.32 -1.82
N LEU A 167 2.91 15.00 -1.94
CA LEU A 167 3.27 15.72 -3.19
C LEU A 167 3.42 14.75 -4.37
N ILE A 168 4.09 13.61 -4.17
CA ILE A 168 4.22 12.58 -5.20
C ILE A 168 2.85 11.99 -5.57
N GLY A 169 2.01 11.72 -4.58
CA GLY A 169 0.65 11.22 -4.78
C GLY A 169 -0.20 12.17 -5.61
N LEU A 170 -0.08 13.49 -5.36
CA LEU A 170 -0.74 14.52 -6.16
C LEU A 170 -0.25 14.52 -7.61
N ILE A 171 1.07 14.39 -7.84
CA ILE A 171 1.63 14.28 -9.19
C ILE A 171 1.09 13.04 -9.90
N PHE A 172 1.04 11.90 -9.21
CA PHE A 172 0.47 10.68 -9.77
C PHE A 172 -1.02 10.81 -10.09
N TRP A 173 -1.78 11.46 -9.22
CA TRP A 173 -3.20 11.73 -9.45
C TRP A 173 -3.42 12.59 -10.70
N ILE A 174 -2.68 13.69 -10.83
CA ILE A 174 -2.73 14.54 -12.03
C ILE A 174 -2.32 13.75 -13.28
N SER A 175 -1.28 12.93 -13.18
CA SER A 175 -0.81 12.11 -14.31
C SER A 175 -1.82 11.04 -14.73
N ALA A 176 -2.71 10.62 -13.83
CA ALA A 176 -3.71 9.60 -14.11
C ALA A 176 -4.67 10.05 -15.22
N GLY A 177 -5.05 11.33 -15.23
CA GLY A 177 -5.87 11.91 -16.31
C GLY A 177 -5.10 12.15 -17.61
N ILE A 178 -3.78 12.35 -17.57
CA ILE A 178 -2.95 12.51 -18.78
C ILE A 178 -2.75 11.17 -19.49
N PHE A 179 -2.62 10.09 -18.71
CA PHE A 179 -2.38 8.74 -19.18
C PHE A 179 -3.64 7.88 -19.13
N GLU A 180 -4.81 8.47 -19.36
CA GLU A 180 -6.09 7.76 -19.40
C GLU A 180 -6.01 6.52 -20.30
N SER A 181 -6.55 5.39 -19.82
CA SER A 181 -6.48 4.09 -20.52
C SER A 181 -5.08 3.58 -20.91
N SER A 182 -4.01 4.18 -20.37
CA SER A 182 -2.64 3.80 -20.69
C SER A 182 -2.07 2.83 -19.67
N LYS A 183 -1.22 1.90 -20.14
CA LYS A 183 -0.42 1.02 -19.28
C LYS A 183 0.50 1.75 -18.29
N TRP A 184 0.77 3.04 -18.49
CA TRP A 184 1.58 3.87 -17.58
C TRP A 184 0.79 4.50 -16.43
N ASN A 185 -0.54 4.46 -16.48
CA ASN A 185 -1.37 5.01 -15.41
C ASN A 185 -1.25 4.16 -14.15
N ILE A 186 -0.69 4.73 -13.10
CA ILE A 186 -0.49 4.01 -11.83
C ILE A 186 -1.83 3.55 -11.24
N PHE A 187 -2.87 4.34 -11.41
CA PHE A 187 -4.21 4.08 -10.88
C PHE A 187 -5.16 3.51 -11.95
N LEU A 188 -4.62 2.87 -13.01
CA LEU A 188 -5.41 2.26 -14.08
C LEU A 188 -6.47 1.32 -13.49
N ASN A 189 -7.72 1.67 -13.72
CA ASN A 189 -8.88 0.92 -13.31
C ASN A 189 -9.17 -0.16 -14.36
N PRO A 190 -9.21 -1.46 -14.00
CA PRO A 190 -9.48 -2.50 -14.99
C PRO A 190 -10.96 -2.56 -15.41
N TYR A 191 -11.84 -1.93 -14.63
CA TYR A 191 -13.28 -1.89 -14.86
C TYR A 191 -13.72 -0.70 -15.74
N ASP A 192 -12.84 0.27 -15.95
CA ASP A 192 -13.02 1.40 -16.89
C ASP A 192 -12.68 0.92 -18.31
N PHE A 193 -13.62 0.22 -18.96
CA PHE A 193 -13.40 -0.34 -20.28
C PHE A 193 -13.66 0.70 -21.39
N PRO A 194 -12.66 1.05 -22.23
CA PRO A 194 -12.85 2.02 -23.30
C PRO A 194 -13.75 1.47 -24.41
N TYR A 195 -14.71 2.27 -24.87
CA TYR A 195 -15.70 1.87 -25.88
C TYR A 195 -15.10 1.49 -27.25
N ASP A 196 -13.91 2.00 -27.58
CA ASP A 196 -13.25 1.88 -28.88
C ASP A 196 -12.16 0.80 -28.92
N VAL A 197 -11.92 0.10 -27.82
CA VAL A 197 -10.85 -0.91 -27.69
C VAL A 197 -11.44 -2.31 -27.61
N TYR A 198 -10.79 -3.28 -28.27
CA TYR A 198 -11.19 -4.69 -28.13
C TYR A 198 -10.78 -5.25 -26.76
N LEU A 199 -11.60 -6.12 -26.17
CA LEU A 199 -11.36 -6.73 -24.85
C LEU A 199 -9.96 -7.35 -24.70
N SER A 200 -9.48 -8.02 -25.74
CA SER A 200 -8.14 -8.64 -25.73
C SER A 200 -7.01 -7.63 -25.57
N ILE A 201 -7.14 -6.43 -26.15
CA ILE A 201 -6.13 -5.36 -26.08
C ILE A 201 -6.19 -4.69 -24.71
N TRP A 202 -7.40 -4.57 -24.14
CA TRP A 202 -7.59 -4.02 -22.80
C TRP A 202 -6.97 -4.92 -21.74
N ASP A 203 -7.23 -6.21 -21.77
CA ASP A 203 -6.64 -7.20 -20.87
C ASP A 203 -5.11 -7.18 -20.93
N GLU A 204 -4.56 -7.05 -22.14
CA GLU A 204 -3.12 -6.90 -22.36
C GLU A 204 -2.58 -5.60 -21.73
N THR A 205 -3.32 -4.50 -21.88
CA THR A 205 -2.96 -3.20 -21.29
C THR A 205 -2.95 -3.27 -19.76
N VAL A 206 -3.99 -3.85 -19.16
CA VAL A 206 -4.08 -4.09 -17.71
C VAL A 206 -2.95 -5.00 -17.24
N PHE A 207 -2.66 -6.08 -17.96
CA PHE A 207 -1.57 -6.99 -17.64
C PHE A 207 -0.21 -6.29 -17.62
N TYR A 208 0.12 -5.52 -18.66
CA TYR A 208 1.38 -4.77 -18.70
C TYR A 208 1.45 -3.69 -17.64
N ASN A 209 0.34 -3.02 -17.34
CA ASN A 209 0.28 -2.07 -16.23
C ASN A 209 0.64 -2.76 -14.90
N ARG A 210 0.01 -3.90 -14.60
CA ARG A 210 0.30 -4.66 -13.37
C ARG A 210 1.75 -5.11 -13.32
N LEU A 211 2.29 -5.55 -14.46
CA LEU A 211 3.70 -5.92 -14.58
C LEU A 211 4.64 -4.74 -14.28
N TYR A 212 4.36 -3.56 -14.82
CA TYR A 212 5.17 -2.36 -14.58
C TYR A 212 5.12 -1.91 -13.11
N LEU A 213 3.96 -1.98 -12.48
CA LEU A 213 3.81 -1.68 -11.05
C LEU A 213 4.61 -2.66 -10.18
N VAL A 214 4.60 -3.95 -10.50
CA VAL A 214 5.41 -4.96 -9.80
C VAL A 214 6.90 -4.69 -9.98
N ILE A 215 7.36 -4.43 -11.21
CA ILE A 215 8.77 -4.13 -11.49
C ILE A 215 9.20 -2.87 -10.71
N GLY A 216 8.40 -1.80 -10.76
CA GLY A 216 8.65 -0.57 -10.01
C GLY A 216 8.68 -0.78 -8.50
N SER A 217 7.81 -1.65 -7.98
CA SER A 217 7.79 -2.01 -6.55
C SER A 217 9.08 -2.74 -6.15
N ILE A 218 9.53 -3.69 -6.95
CA ILE A 218 10.78 -4.41 -6.70
C ILE A 218 11.98 -3.46 -6.70
N LEU A 219 12.07 -2.57 -7.70
CA LEU A 219 13.16 -1.60 -7.80
C LEU A 219 13.20 -0.63 -6.62
N THR A 220 12.04 -0.11 -6.20
CA THR A 220 11.93 0.81 -5.06
C THR A 220 12.23 0.12 -3.72
N ILE A 221 11.75 -1.12 -3.52
CA ILE A 221 12.11 -1.94 -2.35
C ILE A 221 13.62 -2.16 -2.30
N LEU A 222 14.24 -2.59 -3.41
CA LEU A 222 15.69 -2.79 -3.47
C LEU A 222 16.42 -1.49 -3.14
N GLY A 223 15.99 -0.36 -3.69
CA GLY A 223 16.52 0.97 -3.37
C GLY A 223 16.47 1.29 -1.86
N GLY A 224 15.34 1.01 -1.21
CA GLY A 224 15.19 1.18 0.24
C GLY A 224 16.09 0.24 1.05
N LEU A 225 16.15 -1.04 0.68
CA LEU A 225 16.96 -2.05 1.37
C LEU A 225 18.46 -1.78 1.25
N PHE A 226 18.96 -1.39 0.07
CA PHE A 226 20.37 -1.03 -0.11
C PHE A 226 20.79 0.14 0.77
N ARG A 227 19.88 1.10 1.01
CA ARG A 227 20.15 2.22 1.92
C ARG A 227 20.18 1.81 3.38
N LEU A 228 19.34 0.85 3.79
CA LEU A 228 19.40 0.28 5.14
C LEU A 228 20.70 -0.48 5.41
N GLN A 229 21.36 -0.99 4.36
CA GLN A 229 22.62 -1.72 4.46
C GLN A 229 23.84 -0.81 4.68
N LYS A 230 23.86 0.39 4.09
CA LYS A 230 25.00 1.32 4.22
C LYS A 230 25.05 1.92 5.64
N ARG A 231 25.94 1.36 6.47
CA ARG A 231 26.09 1.59 7.93
C ARG A 231 26.55 3.00 8.36
N GLU A 232 27.04 3.86 7.47
CA GLU A 232 28.01 4.89 7.89
C GLU A 232 27.48 6.28 8.26
N LYS A 233 26.16 6.52 8.36
CA LYS A 233 25.62 7.85 8.73
C LYS A 233 24.54 7.84 9.82
N PHE A 234 24.58 6.86 10.72
CA PHE A 234 23.64 6.80 11.85
C PHE A 234 24.30 7.03 13.22
N ILE A 235 25.58 7.41 13.21
CA ILE A 235 26.34 7.84 14.39
C ILE A 235 27.01 9.16 14.02
N GLN A 236 26.23 10.24 14.02
CA GLN A 236 26.70 11.61 14.22
C GLN A 236 25.67 12.32 15.08
#